data_AF-A0A813RXT7-F1
#
_entry.id   AF-A0A813RXT7-F1
#
_cell.length_a   1.000
_cell.length_b   1.000
_cell.length_c   1.000
_cell.angle_alpha   90.00
_cell.angle_beta   90.00
_cell.angle_gamma   90.00
#
_symmetry.space_group_name_H-M   'P 1'
#
loop_
_entity.id
_entity.type
_entity.pdbx_description
1 polymer ?
#
loop_
_entity_poly.entity_id
_entity_poly.type
_entity_poly.pdbx_seq_one_letter_code
_entity_poly.pdbx_strand_id
1 'polypeptide(L)'
;MKLLNNQKEFTKALELFDKYKKNNTQSLSTLTITQALKACAQTGDLQRGSTIHQFLSSRFEKNSAILTSLIHFYSYIKNNMPNKAIDLFNQIQNPDKVILILFFNACAQLETHEALNLIKNVSSKLQKPSYSDLNLLTSLIDALMKCGDVIHAQSLFDNSTKKTLFMYGAMMKGYIKNNMPNKAIDLFNEIKNPDEVIISLLFDACAELKTSKALHLVKNVLSKLPKSSYSNLYLLTSLIDALMKCGDVKYA
;
A
#
# COMPACT_ATOMS: atom_id res chain seq x y z
N MET A 1 20.98 14.85 -11.36
CA MET A 1 20.96 14.53 -12.81
C MET A 1 19.87 13.52 -13.22
N LYS A 2 19.77 12.31 -12.61
CA LYS A 2 18.76 11.28 -12.99
C LYS A 2 17.29 11.74 -12.90
N LEU A 3 16.92 12.50 -11.87
CA LEU A 3 15.55 13.04 -11.70
C LEU A 3 15.16 14.03 -12.80
N LEU A 4 16.07 14.93 -13.17
CA LEU A 4 15.85 15.91 -14.24
C LEU A 4 15.75 15.22 -15.61
N ASN A 5 16.52 14.15 -15.81
CA ASN A 5 16.49 13.36 -17.04
C ASN A 5 15.16 12.61 -17.20
N ASN A 6 14.67 11.99 -16.12
CA ASN A 6 13.36 11.33 -16.10
C ASN A 6 12.21 12.31 -16.40
N GLN A 7 12.25 13.52 -15.83
CA GLN A 7 11.23 14.54 -16.11
C GLN A 7 11.22 14.96 -17.58
N LYS A 8 12.39 15.15 -18.21
CA LYS A 8 12.48 15.45 -19.64
C LYS A 8 11.95 14.32 -20.52
N GLU A 9 12.23 13.07 -20.15
CA GLU A 9 11.72 11.88 -20.85
C GLU A 9 10.19 11.77 -20.75
N PHE A 10 9.62 12.08 -19.59
CA PHE A 10 8.17 12.10 -19.38
C PHE A 10 7.46 13.16 -20.21
N THR A 11 7.95 14.40 -20.22
CA THR A 11 7.38 15.47 -21.04
C THR A 11 7.43 15.10 -22.52
N LYS A 12 8.55 14.55 -22.98
CA LYS A 12 8.72 14.11 -24.37
C LYS A 12 7.78 12.96 -24.73
N ALA A 13 7.58 11.98 -23.85
CA ALA A 13 6.64 10.88 -24.09
C ALA A 13 5.19 11.38 -24.22
N LEU A 14 4.83 12.37 -23.40
CA LEU A 14 3.52 13.02 -23.42
C LEU A 14 3.30 13.84 -24.71
N GLU A 15 4.30 14.60 -25.15
CA GLU A 15 4.26 15.35 -26.42
C GLU A 15 4.14 14.41 -27.64
N LEU A 16 4.87 13.30 -27.63
CA LEU A 16 4.79 12.28 -28.69
C LEU A 16 3.40 11.64 -28.75
N PHE A 17 2.78 11.37 -27.60
CA PHE A 17 1.41 10.88 -27.53
C PHE A 17 0.41 11.90 -28.12
N ASP A 18 0.52 13.17 -27.75
CA ASP A 18 -0.35 14.23 -28.27
C ASP A 18 -0.20 14.42 -29.78
N LYS A 19 1.04 14.40 -30.28
CA LYS A 19 1.33 14.54 -31.72
C LYS A 19 0.75 13.37 -32.51
N TYR A 20 0.84 12.15 -31.99
CA TYR A 20 0.23 11.00 -32.62
C TYR A 20 -1.29 11.09 -32.65
N LYS A 21 -1.93 11.46 -31.53
CA LYS A 21 -3.38 11.62 -31.46
C LYS A 21 -3.91 12.58 -32.52
N LYS A 22 -3.15 13.65 -32.84
CA LYS A 22 -3.52 14.63 -33.87
C LYS A 22 -3.30 14.14 -35.30
N ASN A 23 -2.19 13.45 -35.57
CA ASN A 23 -1.76 13.21 -36.94
C ASN A 23 -2.01 11.77 -37.44
N ASN A 24 -2.29 10.81 -36.56
CA ASN A 24 -2.56 9.40 -36.87
C ASN A 24 -1.50 8.69 -37.75
N THR A 25 -0.30 9.27 -37.92
CA THR A 25 0.69 8.88 -38.95
C THR A 25 1.93 8.15 -38.43
N GLN A 26 2.18 8.11 -37.12
CA GLN A 26 3.36 7.45 -36.51
C GLN A 26 2.94 6.28 -35.61
N SER A 27 3.44 5.06 -35.76
CA SER A 27 3.11 4.01 -34.78
C SER A 27 3.59 4.42 -33.38
N LEU A 28 2.68 4.44 -32.38
CA LEU A 28 3.11 4.66 -31.01
C LEU A 28 3.78 3.38 -30.50
N SER A 29 5.03 3.49 -30.10
CA SER A 29 5.71 2.36 -29.46
C SER A 29 5.11 2.10 -28.08
N THR A 30 5.07 0.83 -27.68
CA THR A 30 4.70 0.42 -26.32
C THR A 30 5.48 1.19 -25.27
N LEU A 31 6.78 1.45 -25.51
CA LEU A 31 7.64 2.22 -24.59
C LEU A 31 7.16 3.66 -24.40
N THR A 32 6.74 4.34 -25.48
CA THR A 32 6.21 5.70 -25.41
C THR A 32 4.93 5.73 -24.57
N ILE A 33 4.05 4.75 -24.77
CA ILE A 33 2.78 4.61 -24.02
C ILE A 33 3.06 4.40 -22.53
N THR A 34 3.92 3.44 -22.19
CA THR A 34 4.21 3.10 -20.79
C THR A 34 4.93 4.25 -20.07
N GLN A 35 5.82 4.97 -20.76
CA GLN A 35 6.45 6.18 -20.22
C GLN A 35 5.45 7.32 -19.99
N ALA A 36 4.52 7.55 -20.92
CA ALA A 36 3.49 8.57 -20.77
C ALA A 36 2.53 8.26 -19.60
N LEU A 37 2.12 6.99 -19.44
CA LEU A 37 1.30 6.57 -18.30
C LEU A 37 2.04 6.70 -16.97
N LYS A 38 3.32 6.32 -16.93
CA LYS A 38 4.17 6.50 -15.75
C LYS A 38 4.34 7.97 -15.37
N ALA A 39 4.46 8.86 -16.36
CA ALA A 39 4.48 10.30 -16.14
C ALA A 39 3.17 10.77 -15.47
N CYS A 40 2.03 10.40 -16.06
CA CYS A 40 0.71 10.76 -15.53
C CYS A 40 0.50 10.24 -14.09
N ALA A 41 1.01 9.04 -13.79
CA ALA A 41 0.95 8.48 -12.44
C ALA A 41 1.71 9.37 -11.43
N GLN A 42 2.97 9.71 -11.75
CA GLN A 42 3.82 10.49 -10.86
C GLN A 42 3.35 11.94 -10.70
N THR A 43 2.82 12.55 -11.75
CA THR A 43 2.26 13.90 -11.69
C THR A 43 0.87 13.93 -11.04
N GLY A 44 0.13 12.82 -11.07
CA GLY A 44 -1.28 12.76 -10.65
C GLY A 44 -2.24 13.31 -11.70
N ASP A 45 -1.81 13.37 -12.97
CA ASP A 45 -2.64 13.83 -14.08
C ASP A 45 -3.63 12.72 -14.51
N LEU A 46 -4.68 12.56 -13.69
CA LEU A 46 -5.69 11.53 -13.88
C LEU A 46 -6.44 11.70 -15.21
N GLN A 47 -6.71 12.93 -15.61
CA GLN A 47 -7.46 13.25 -16.83
C GLN A 47 -6.68 12.79 -18.07
N ARG A 48 -5.38 13.14 -18.13
CA ARG A 48 -4.54 12.78 -19.27
C ARG A 48 -4.29 11.28 -19.34
N GLY A 49 -3.97 10.64 -18.21
CA GLY A 49 -3.81 9.18 -18.19
C GLY A 49 -5.11 8.42 -18.53
N SER A 50 -6.28 8.94 -18.14
CA SER A 50 -7.58 8.37 -18.54
C SER A 50 -7.84 8.54 -20.04
N THR A 51 -7.43 9.67 -20.63
CA THR A 51 -7.50 9.90 -22.08
C THR A 51 -6.61 8.92 -22.84
N ILE A 52 -5.40 8.67 -22.33
CA ILE A 52 -4.51 7.64 -22.86
C ILE A 52 -5.18 6.27 -22.75
N HIS A 53 -5.72 5.90 -21.59
CA HIS A 53 -6.43 4.63 -21.41
C HIS A 53 -7.57 4.45 -22.42
N GLN A 54 -8.49 5.41 -22.55
CA GLN A 54 -9.62 5.33 -23.47
C GLN A 54 -9.17 5.16 -24.92
N PHE A 55 -8.09 5.84 -25.32
CA PHE A 55 -7.50 5.66 -26.63
C PHE A 55 -6.97 4.22 -26.82
N LEU A 56 -6.34 3.65 -25.80
CA LEU A 56 -5.78 2.30 -25.84
C LEU A 56 -6.83 1.20 -25.80
N SER A 57 -7.95 1.37 -25.09
CA SER A 57 -9.06 0.39 -25.07
C SER A 57 -9.59 0.10 -26.48
N SER A 58 -9.55 1.10 -27.37
CA SER A 58 -9.98 0.92 -28.76
C SER A 58 -8.96 0.17 -29.65
N ARG A 59 -7.71 -0.06 -29.21
CA ARG A 59 -6.60 -0.47 -30.11
C ARG A 59 -5.57 -1.47 -29.52
N PHE A 60 -5.46 -1.62 -28.21
CA PHE A 60 -4.29 -2.25 -27.56
C PHE A 60 -4.59 -3.15 -26.35
N GLU A 61 -5.83 -3.56 -26.12
CA GLU A 61 -6.29 -4.24 -24.88
C GLU A 61 -5.53 -5.51 -24.46
N LYS A 62 -4.67 -6.09 -25.32
CA LYS A 62 -3.95 -7.35 -25.03
C LYS A 62 -2.46 -7.19 -24.72
N ASN A 63 -1.92 -5.98 -24.69
CA ASN A 63 -0.50 -5.80 -24.41
C ASN A 63 -0.24 -5.79 -22.88
N SER A 64 0.41 -6.85 -22.38
CA SER A 64 0.75 -7.00 -20.95
C SER A 64 1.52 -5.80 -20.38
N ALA A 65 2.48 -5.22 -21.12
CA ALA A 65 3.25 -4.07 -20.62
C ALA A 65 2.39 -2.79 -20.49
N ILE A 66 1.41 -2.62 -21.39
CA ILE A 66 0.45 -1.50 -21.34
C ILE A 66 -0.52 -1.70 -20.18
N LEU A 67 -1.09 -2.89 -20.02
CA LEU A 67 -1.96 -3.24 -18.89
C LEU A 67 -1.25 -3.02 -17.55
N THR A 68 -0.01 -3.48 -17.43
CA THR A 68 0.85 -3.26 -16.27
C THR A 68 1.03 -1.77 -15.96
N SER A 69 1.25 -0.94 -16.98
CA SER A 69 1.42 0.50 -16.81
C SER A 69 0.12 1.20 -16.43
N LEU A 70 -1.02 0.74 -16.96
CA LEU A 70 -2.34 1.25 -16.59
C LEU A 70 -2.71 0.88 -15.15
N ILE A 71 -2.44 -0.34 -14.71
CA ILE A 71 -2.63 -0.77 -13.31
C ILE A 71 -1.76 0.11 -12.40
N HIS A 72 -0.47 0.28 -12.73
CA HIS A 72 0.40 1.17 -11.96
C HIS A 72 -0.11 2.61 -11.91
N PHE A 73 -0.63 3.12 -13.02
CA PHE A 73 -1.24 4.45 -13.08
C PHE A 73 -2.47 4.57 -12.17
N TYR A 74 -3.43 3.65 -12.25
CA TYR A 74 -4.66 3.72 -11.46
C TYR A 74 -4.44 3.39 -9.97
N SER A 75 -3.49 2.51 -9.65
CA SER A 75 -3.10 2.18 -8.28
C SER A 75 -2.21 3.24 -7.62
N TYR A 76 -1.70 4.22 -8.37
CA TYR A 76 -0.83 5.25 -7.82
C TYR A 76 -1.61 6.11 -6.80
N ILE A 77 -0.97 6.44 -5.66
CA ILE A 77 -1.62 7.10 -4.52
C ILE A 77 -2.37 8.38 -4.93
N LYS A 78 -1.85 9.14 -5.89
CA LYS A 78 -2.48 10.39 -6.38
C LYS A 78 -3.75 10.16 -7.20
N ASN A 79 -3.85 9.01 -7.89
CA ASN A 79 -4.99 8.69 -8.76
C ASN A 79 -6.04 7.88 -8.02
N ASN A 80 -5.61 6.95 -7.16
CA ASN A 80 -6.44 6.23 -6.19
C ASN A 80 -7.74 5.65 -6.79
N MET A 81 -7.63 4.91 -7.89
CA MET A 81 -8.77 4.28 -8.59
C MET A 81 -8.70 2.74 -8.46
N PRO A 82 -8.94 2.15 -7.27
CA PRO A 82 -8.74 0.73 -7.02
C PRO A 82 -9.60 -0.18 -7.92
N ASN A 83 -10.87 0.18 -8.16
CA ASN A 83 -11.76 -0.60 -9.03
C ASN A 83 -11.21 -0.73 -10.46
N LYS A 84 -10.74 0.37 -11.07
CA LYS A 84 -10.14 0.35 -12.41
C LYS A 84 -8.87 -0.51 -12.47
N ALA A 85 -8.05 -0.45 -11.43
CA ALA A 85 -6.84 -1.27 -11.35
C ALA A 85 -7.18 -2.76 -11.27
N ILE A 86 -8.20 -3.14 -10.51
CA ILE A 86 -8.70 -4.51 -10.40
C ILE A 86 -9.30 -5.00 -11.72
N ASP A 87 -10.11 -4.18 -12.39
CA ASP A 87 -10.69 -4.52 -13.70
C ASP A 87 -9.61 -4.83 -14.74
N LEU A 88 -8.53 -4.03 -14.75
CA LEU A 88 -7.39 -4.23 -15.64
C LEU A 88 -6.55 -5.44 -15.25
N PHE A 89 -6.40 -5.71 -13.95
CA PHE A 89 -5.71 -6.91 -13.47
C PHE A 89 -6.39 -8.19 -13.98
N ASN A 90 -7.72 -8.23 -14.00
CA ASN A 90 -8.48 -9.38 -14.47
C ASN A 90 -8.26 -9.69 -15.98
N GLN A 91 -7.69 -8.76 -16.74
CA GLN A 91 -7.33 -8.96 -18.15
C GLN A 91 -5.95 -9.61 -18.33
N ILE A 92 -5.16 -9.76 -17.27
CA ILE A 92 -3.82 -10.35 -17.30
C ILE A 92 -3.89 -11.84 -16.96
N GLN A 93 -3.42 -12.70 -17.86
CA GLN A 93 -3.39 -14.14 -17.64
C GLN A 93 -2.31 -14.59 -16.64
N ASN A 94 -1.12 -13.97 -16.71
CA ASN A 94 0.05 -14.34 -15.91
C ASN A 94 0.64 -13.09 -15.24
N PRO A 95 0.03 -12.60 -14.15
CA PRO A 95 0.54 -11.43 -13.45
C PRO A 95 1.86 -11.76 -12.77
N ASP A 96 2.86 -10.90 -12.98
CA ASP A 96 4.10 -10.98 -12.22
C ASP A 96 3.90 -10.45 -10.78
N LYS A 97 4.95 -10.53 -9.97
CA LYS A 97 4.91 -10.11 -8.56
C LYS A 97 4.55 -8.64 -8.38
N VAL A 98 4.99 -7.76 -9.28
CA VAL A 98 4.70 -6.32 -9.18
C VAL A 98 3.20 -6.10 -9.36
N ILE A 99 2.61 -6.76 -10.35
CA ILE A 99 1.17 -6.70 -10.60
C ILE A 99 0.35 -7.29 -9.46
N LEU A 100 0.78 -8.41 -8.88
CA LEU A 100 0.14 -8.98 -7.70
C LEU A 100 0.17 -8.03 -6.49
N ILE A 101 1.30 -7.36 -6.24
CA ILE A 101 1.40 -6.34 -5.16
C ILE A 101 0.41 -5.20 -5.40
N LEU A 102 0.35 -4.66 -6.62
CA LEU A 102 -0.57 -3.56 -6.96
C LEU A 102 -2.04 -3.99 -6.82
N PHE A 103 -2.36 -5.22 -7.20
CA PHE A 103 -3.68 -5.80 -7.03
C PHE A 103 -4.07 -5.93 -5.56
N PHE A 104 -3.20 -6.48 -4.71
CA PHE A 104 -3.49 -6.59 -3.28
C PHE A 104 -3.62 -5.22 -2.63
N ASN A 105 -2.78 -4.25 -2.99
CA ASN A 105 -2.91 -2.87 -2.51
C ASN A 105 -4.24 -2.22 -2.94
N ALA A 106 -4.70 -2.46 -4.17
CA ALA A 106 -5.99 -1.96 -4.65
C ALA A 106 -7.16 -2.61 -3.87
N CYS A 107 -7.11 -3.92 -3.62
CA CYS A 107 -8.11 -4.60 -2.80
C CYS A 107 -8.10 -4.07 -1.35
N ALA A 108 -6.91 -3.84 -0.80
CA ALA A 108 -6.70 -3.28 0.53
C ALA A 108 -7.28 -1.86 0.69
N GLN A 109 -7.43 -1.10 -0.41
CA GLN A 109 -8.08 0.22 -0.40
C GLN A 109 -9.61 0.14 -0.40
N LEU A 110 -10.17 -0.95 -0.93
CA LEU A 110 -11.62 -1.13 -0.97
C LEU A 110 -12.17 -1.55 0.39
N GLU A 111 -11.46 -2.45 1.08
CA GLU A 111 -11.85 -2.94 2.41
C GLU A 111 -13.24 -3.61 2.44
N THR A 112 -13.64 -4.25 1.32
CA THR A 112 -14.95 -4.89 1.18
C THR A 112 -14.86 -6.42 1.13
N HIS A 113 -16.00 -7.08 1.30
CA HIS A 113 -16.10 -8.54 1.19
C HIS A 113 -15.86 -9.04 -0.25
N GLU A 114 -16.23 -8.24 -1.26
CA GLU A 114 -15.94 -8.54 -2.66
C GLU A 114 -14.42 -8.53 -2.90
N ALA A 115 -13.72 -7.53 -2.36
CA ALA A 115 -12.26 -7.47 -2.43
C ALA A 115 -11.62 -8.67 -1.72
N LEU A 116 -12.16 -9.11 -0.58
CA LEU A 116 -11.69 -10.31 0.10
C LEU A 116 -11.79 -11.58 -0.77
N ASN A 117 -12.92 -11.76 -1.46
CA ASN A 117 -13.11 -12.89 -2.37
C ASN A 117 -12.07 -12.87 -3.51
N LEU A 118 -11.79 -11.69 -4.06
CA LEU A 118 -10.78 -11.50 -5.08
C LEU A 118 -9.36 -11.84 -4.55
N ILE A 119 -9.01 -11.37 -3.35
CA ILE A 119 -7.73 -11.69 -2.70
C ILE A 119 -7.58 -13.21 -2.56
N LYS A 120 -8.60 -13.91 -2.04
CA LYS A 120 -8.59 -15.38 -1.86
C LYS A 120 -8.45 -16.14 -3.17
N ASN A 121 -9.17 -15.69 -4.21
CA ASN A 121 -9.11 -16.31 -5.53
C ASN A 121 -7.73 -16.20 -6.17
N VAL A 122 -7.02 -15.08 -5.95
CA VAL A 122 -5.66 -14.89 -6.46
C VAL A 122 -4.63 -15.60 -5.58
N SER A 123 -4.73 -15.49 -4.26
CA SER A 123 -3.77 -16.10 -3.33
C SER A 123 -3.77 -17.63 -3.39
N SER A 124 -4.92 -18.26 -3.63
CA SER A 124 -5.00 -19.73 -3.78
C SER A 124 -4.23 -20.27 -4.98
N LYS A 125 -3.96 -19.43 -5.99
CA LYS A 125 -3.16 -19.78 -7.18
C LYS A 125 -1.67 -19.52 -7.00
N LEU A 126 -1.26 -18.84 -5.92
CA LEU A 126 0.15 -18.56 -5.66
C LEU A 126 0.86 -19.82 -5.18
N GLN A 127 2.02 -20.08 -5.78
CA GLN A 127 2.89 -21.18 -5.37
C GLN A 127 3.72 -20.80 -4.14
N LYS A 128 4.19 -21.81 -3.38
CA LYS A 128 5.04 -21.60 -2.19
C LYS A 128 6.22 -20.63 -2.42
N PRO A 129 6.96 -20.69 -3.55
CA PRO A 129 8.05 -19.74 -3.80
C PRO A 129 7.62 -18.28 -3.85
N SER A 130 6.36 -17.97 -4.20
CA SER A 130 5.85 -16.59 -4.24
C SER A 130 5.86 -15.95 -2.86
N TYR A 131 5.61 -16.73 -1.81
CA TYR A 131 5.62 -16.23 -0.42
C TYR A 131 7.03 -15.94 0.12
N SER A 132 8.10 -16.28 -0.62
CA SER A 132 9.47 -15.86 -0.26
C SER A 132 9.73 -14.37 -0.52
N ASP A 133 8.90 -13.74 -1.35
CA ASP A 133 8.98 -12.31 -1.62
C ASP A 133 8.27 -11.52 -0.51
N LEU A 134 9.06 -10.89 0.36
CA LEU A 134 8.54 -10.21 1.55
C LEU A 134 7.64 -9.02 1.20
N ASN A 135 7.82 -8.37 0.05
CA ASN A 135 6.96 -7.26 -0.36
C ASN A 135 5.59 -7.77 -0.81
N LEU A 136 5.58 -8.83 -1.62
CA LEU A 136 4.35 -9.51 -2.02
C LEU A 136 3.60 -10.03 -0.80
N LEU A 137 4.29 -10.73 0.10
CA LEU A 137 3.71 -11.28 1.33
C LEU A 137 3.14 -10.16 2.23
N THR A 138 3.87 -9.07 2.42
CA THR A 138 3.40 -7.92 3.21
C THR A 138 2.14 -7.31 2.59
N SER A 139 2.09 -7.12 1.27
CA SER A 139 0.90 -6.57 0.58
C SER A 139 -0.32 -7.47 0.71
N LEU A 140 -0.13 -8.79 0.63
CA LEU A 140 -1.20 -9.77 0.84
C LEU A 140 -1.71 -9.75 2.29
N ILE A 141 -0.80 -9.70 3.27
CA ILE A 141 -1.14 -9.60 4.70
C ILE A 141 -1.95 -8.31 4.96
N ASP A 142 -1.48 -7.15 4.49
CA ASP A 142 -2.20 -5.87 4.65
C ASP A 142 -3.60 -5.93 4.04
N ALA A 143 -3.73 -6.50 2.84
CA ALA A 143 -5.01 -6.64 2.15
C ALA A 143 -5.98 -7.56 2.91
N LEU A 144 -5.50 -8.71 3.39
CA LEU A 144 -6.30 -9.65 4.20
C LEU A 144 -6.75 -9.00 5.52
N MET A 145 -5.84 -8.34 6.24
CA MET A 145 -6.17 -7.66 7.49
C MET A 145 -7.21 -6.56 7.29
N LYS A 146 -7.06 -5.73 6.25
CA LYS A 146 -8.01 -4.65 5.97
C LYS A 146 -9.38 -5.13 5.50
N CYS A 147 -9.44 -6.26 4.82
CA CYS A 147 -10.71 -6.88 4.41
C CYS A 147 -11.26 -7.87 5.46
N GLY A 148 -10.64 -7.95 6.65
CA GLY A 148 -11.19 -8.66 7.81
C GLY A 148 -10.81 -10.14 7.96
N ASP A 149 -9.98 -10.72 7.08
CA ASP A 149 -9.52 -12.11 7.23
C ASP A 149 -8.23 -12.19 8.07
N VAL A 150 -8.41 -11.91 9.36
CA VAL A 150 -7.33 -11.86 10.35
C VAL A 150 -6.64 -13.22 10.50
N ILE A 151 -7.39 -14.32 10.43
CA ILE A 151 -6.85 -15.67 10.66
C ILE A 151 -5.87 -16.05 9.54
N HIS A 152 -6.24 -15.79 8.28
CA HIS A 152 -5.37 -16.10 7.15
C HIS A 152 -4.12 -15.21 7.15
N ALA A 153 -4.28 -13.91 7.42
CA ALA A 153 -3.15 -12.99 7.56
C ALA A 153 -2.17 -13.43 8.65
N GLN A 154 -2.69 -13.80 9.83
CA GLN A 154 -1.89 -14.31 10.95
C GLN A 154 -1.15 -15.59 10.57
N SER A 155 -1.82 -16.55 9.91
CA SER A 155 -1.17 -17.78 9.44
C SER A 155 -0.01 -17.51 8.48
N LEU A 156 -0.19 -16.58 7.53
CA LEU A 156 0.87 -16.19 6.59
C LEU A 156 2.05 -15.50 7.30
N PHE A 157 1.76 -14.63 8.26
CA PHE A 157 2.76 -13.96 9.07
C PHE A 157 3.57 -14.95 9.90
N ASP A 158 2.89 -15.84 10.63
CA ASP A 158 3.51 -16.84 11.52
C ASP A 158 4.43 -17.78 10.74
N ASN A 159 3.96 -18.27 9.58
CA ASN A 159 4.71 -19.16 8.69
C ASN A 159 5.88 -18.47 7.94
N SER A 160 5.99 -17.14 7.99
CA SER A 160 7.13 -16.44 7.38
C SER A 160 8.42 -16.69 8.16
N THR A 161 9.46 -17.17 7.46
CA THR A 161 10.80 -17.38 8.00
C THR A 161 11.53 -16.08 8.33
N LYS A 162 11.14 -14.97 7.69
CA LYS A 162 11.70 -13.63 7.95
C LYS A 162 10.58 -12.62 8.07
N LYS A 163 10.55 -11.91 9.19
CA LYS A 163 9.56 -10.86 9.48
C LYS A 163 10.26 -9.50 9.44
N THR A 164 9.73 -8.56 8.66
CA THR A 164 10.24 -7.19 8.57
C THR A 164 9.39 -6.26 9.42
N LEU A 165 9.92 -5.08 9.78
CA LEU A 165 9.11 -4.06 10.46
C LEU A 165 7.86 -3.68 9.65
N PHE A 166 7.90 -3.72 8.32
CA PHE A 166 6.72 -3.51 7.48
C PHE A 166 5.63 -4.58 7.69
N MET A 167 6.03 -5.86 7.82
CA MET A 167 5.09 -6.94 8.13
C MET A 167 4.49 -6.80 9.53
N TYR A 168 5.32 -6.47 10.52
CA TYR A 168 4.86 -6.17 11.88
C TYR A 168 3.88 -4.99 11.88
N GLY A 169 4.19 -3.92 11.16
CA GLY A 169 3.32 -2.75 11.03
C GLY A 169 1.98 -3.07 10.36
N ALA A 170 1.98 -3.87 9.29
CA ALA A 170 0.75 -4.33 8.63
C ALA A 170 -0.15 -5.15 9.57
N MET A 171 0.44 -6.08 10.33
CA MET A 171 -0.28 -6.88 11.34
C MET A 171 -0.80 -6.02 12.49
N MET A 172 0.03 -5.16 13.10
CA MET A 172 -0.38 -4.29 14.20
C MET A 172 -1.52 -3.37 13.78
N LYS A 173 -1.37 -2.66 12.65
CA LYS A 173 -2.42 -1.79 12.10
C LYS A 173 -3.70 -2.57 11.81
N GLY A 174 -3.56 -3.77 11.25
CA GLY A 174 -4.67 -4.67 11.01
C GLY A 174 -5.40 -5.10 12.28
N TYR A 175 -4.68 -5.46 13.34
CA TYR A 175 -5.28 -5.86 14.61
C TYR A 175 -6.05 -4.70 15.26
N ILE A 176 -5.49 -3.49 15.24
CA ILE A 176 -6.17 -2.28 15.73
C ILE A 176 -7.48 -2.07 14.96
N LYS A 177 -7.43 -2.11 13.62
CA LYS A 177 -8.61 -1.96 12.75
C LYS A 177 -9.68 -3.03 13.01
N ASN A 178 -9.28 -4.25 13.34
CA ASN A 178 -10.19 -5.37 13.60
C ASN A 178 -10.59 -5.46 15.09
N ASN A 179 -10.47 -4.38 15.87
CA ASN A 179 -10.84 -4.31 17.29
C ASN A 179 -10.08 -5.33 18.17
N MET A 180 -8.83 -5.64 17.83
CA MET A 180 -7.94 -6.53 18.58
C MET A 180 -6.66 -5.83 19.07
N PRO A 181 -6.73 -4.65 19.72
CA PRO A 181 -5.54 -3.88 20.10
C PRO A 181 -4.57 -4.64 21.03
N ASN A 182 -5.08 -5.56 21.87
CA ASN A 182 -4.22 -6.40 22.71
C ASN A 182 -3.24 -7.24 21.86
N LYS A 183 -3.70 -7.82 20.74
CA LYS A 183 -2.82 -8.58 19.84
C LYS A 183 -1.76 -7.70 19.18
N ALA A 184 -2.08 -6.44 18.89
CA ALA A 184 -1.08 -5.48 18.38
C ALA A 184 0.00 -5.19 19.43
N ILE A 185 -0.37 -5.06 20.70
CA ILE A 185 0.56 -4.86 21.82
C ILE A 185 1.42 -6.11 22.05
N ASP A 186 0.82 -7.29 22.03
CA ASP A 186 1.55 -8.56 22.16
C ASP A 186 2.61 -8.67 21.06
N LEU A 187 2.22 -8.33 19.83
CA LEU A 187 3.13 -8.36 18.68
C LEU A 187 4.24 -7.30 18.78
N PHE A 188 3.96 -6.12 19.32
CA PHE A 188 4.99 -5.11 19.61
C PHE A 188 6.07 -5.65 20.56
N ASN A 189 5.69 -6.42 21.57
CA ASN A 189 6.63 -6.95 22.57
C ASN A 189 7.64 -7.97 21.98
N GLU A 190 7.34 -8.55 20.81
CA GLU A 190 8.29 -9.40 20.08
C GLU A 190 9.38 -8.60 19.34
N ILE A 191 9.19 -7.30 19.16
CA ILE A 191 10.07 -6.44 18.37
C ILE A 191 11.18 -5.87 19.26
N LYS A 192 12.43 -6.29 19.01
CA LYS A 192 13.59 -5.81 19.79
C LYS A 192 13.93 -4.34 19.54
N ASN A 193 13.86 -3.90 18.29
CA ASN A 193 14.26 -2.56 17.85
C ASN A 193 13.12 -1.93 17.01
N PRO A 194 12.04 -1.47 17.66
CA PRO A 194 10.94 -0.84 16.94
C PRO A 194 11.38 0.53 16.40
N ASP A 195 10.93 0.87 15.19
CA ASP A 195 11.07 2.21 14.65
C ASP A 195 9.91 3.11 15.11
N GLU A 196 9.97 4.39 14.76
CA GLU A 196 8.94 5.38 15.14
C GLU A 196 7.56 5.02 14.60
N VAL A 197 7.47 4.30 13.47
CA VAL A 197 6.18 3.87 12.90
C VAL A 197 5.56 2.78 13.76
N ILE A 198 6.34 1.78 14.17
CA ILE A 198 5.90 0.70 15.06
C ILE A 198 5.50 1.24 16.44
N ILE A 199 6.27 2.19 16.98
CA ILE A 199 5.94 2.84 18.26
C ILE A 199 4.63 3.63 18.14
N SER A 200 4.42 4.33 17.03
CA SER A 200 3.16 5.03 16.77
C SER A 200 1.97 4.05 16.76
N LEU A 201 2.11 2.89 16.11
CA LEU A 201 1.07 1.86 16.12
C LEU A 201 0.83 1.27 17.52
N LEU A 202 1.85 1.19 18.37
CA LEU A 202 1.65 0.81 19.77
C LEU A 202 0.79 1.85 20.49
N PHE A 203 1.05 3.14 20.28
CA PHE A 203 0.26 4.21 20.89
C PHE A 203 -1.18 4.18 20.38
N ASP A 204 -1.40 4.00 19.09
CA ASP A 204 -2.73 3.80 18.51
C ASP A 204 -3.47 2.61 19.18
N ALA A 205 -2.78 1.47 19.36
CA ALA A 205 -3.36 0.31 20.06
C ALA A 205 -3.70 0.61 21.53
N CYS A 206 -2.84 1.34 22.24
CA CYS A 206 -3.08 1.76 23.62
C CYS A 206 -4.28 2.71 23.73
N ALA A 207 -4.40 3.63 22.77
CA ALA A 207 -5.48 4.60 22.66
C ALA A 207 -6.85 3.90 22.50
N GLU A 208 -6.90 2.78 21.76
CA GLU A 208 -8.11 1.98 21.61
C GLU A 208 -8.50 1.20 22.88
N LEU A 209 -7.54 0.83 23.73
CA LEU A 209 -7.82 0.14 25.00
C LEU A 209 -8.40 1.06 26.08
N LYS A 210 -7.97 2.32 26.15
CA LYS A 210 -8.47 3.31 27.13
C LYS A 210 -8.33 2.84 28.58
N THR A 211 -7.21 2.18 28.92
CA THR A 211 -6.97 1.63 30.27
C THR A 211 -5.75 2.26 30.94
N SER A 212 -5.71 2.22 32.27
CA SER A 212 -4.54 2.63 33.07
C SER A 212 -3.29 1.79 32.76
N LYS A 213 -3.46 0.49 32.43
CA LYS A 213 -2.36 -0.38 32.00
C LYS A 213 -1.76 0.10 30.67
N ALA A 214 -2.60 0.50 29.72
CA ALA A 214 -2.17 1.08 28.46
C ALA A 214 -1.43 2.42 28.69
N LEU A 215 -1.93 3.28 29.58
CA LEU A 215 -1.24 4.52 29.96
C LEU A 215 0.16 4.26 30.52
N HIS A 216 0.31 3.28 31.41
CA HIS A 216 1.61 2.92 31.97
C HIS A 216 2.57 2.43 30.87
N LEU A 217 2.08 1.65 29.90
CA LEU A 217 2.88 1.20 28.77
C LEU A 217 3.36 2.37 27.90
N VAL A 218 2.45 3.29 27.55
CA VAL A 218 2.78 4.53 26.81
C VAL A 218 3.88 5.31 27.51
N LYS A 219 3.76 5.54 28.83
CA LYS A 219 4.76 6.26 29.63
C LYS A 219 6.11 5.55 29.71
N ASN A 220 6.12 4.22 29.82
CA ASN A 220 7.35 3.42 29.85
C ASN A 220 8.10 3.48 28.51
N VAL A 221 7.38 3.47 27.38
CA VAL A 221 8.01 3.63 26.07
C VAL A 221 8.49 5.06 25.86
N LEU A 222 7.67 6.05 26.23
CA LEU A 222 8.00 7.47 26.14
C LEU A 222 9.32 7.83 26.85
N SER A 223 9.55 7.28 28.06
CA SER A 223 10.76 7.56 28.84
C SER A 223 12.05 7.04 28.20
N LYS A 224 11.94 6.11 27.24
CA LYS A 224 13.06 5.51 26.51
C LYS A 224 13.28 6.14 25.13
N LEU A 225 12.36 6.99 24.66
CA LEU A 225 12.47 7.60 23.33
C LEU A 225 13.57 8.67 23.30
N PRO A 226 14.48 8.64 22.31
CA PRO A 226 15.45 9.71 22.13
C PRO A 226 14.75 11.01 21.74
N LYS A 227 15.32 12.15 22.14
CA LYS A 227 14.78 13.50 21.85
C LYS A 227 14.57 13.76 20.35
N SER A 228 15.32 13.08 19.48
CA SER A 228 15.15 13.16 18.03
C SER A 228 13.79 12.63 17.55
N SER A 229 13.21 11.64 18.24
CA SER A 229 11.94 11.01 17.84
C SER A 229 10.75 11.98 17.90
N TYR A 230 10.85 13.02 18.74
CA TYR A 230 9.83 14.05 18.88
C TYR A 230 9.79 15.01 17.68
N SER A 231 10.66 14.86 16.69
CA SER A 231 10.52 15.54 15.40
C SER A 231 9.51 14.87 14.46
N ASN A 232 9.14 13.62 14.73
CA ASN A 232 8.17 12.89 13.92
C ASN A 232 6.73 13.26 14.32
N LEU A 233 6.08 14.06 13.46
CA LEU A 233 4.71 14.52 13.67
C LEU A 233 3.71 13.37 13.87
N TYR A 234 3.87 12.26 13.13
CA TYR A 234 2.95 11.12 13.22
C TYR A 234 3.02 10.42 14.59
N LEU A 235 4.24 10.28 15.12
CA LEU A 235 4.47 9.73 16.46
C LEU A 235 3.92 10.65 17.54
N LEU A 236 4.07 11.97 17.39
CA LEU A 236 3.51 12.94 18.32
C LEU A 236 1.97 12.89 18.34
N THR A 237 1.33 12.78 17.17
CA THR A 237 -0.14 12.73 17.09
C THR A 237 -0.71 11.47 17.77
N SER A 238 -0.10 10.30 17.57
CA SER A 238 -0.56 9.07 18.21
C SER A 238 -0.27 9.05 19.72
N LEU A 239 0.88 9.60 20.14
CA LEU A 239 1.21 9.77 21.56
C LEU A 239 0.16 10.65 22.27
N ILE A 240 -0.18 11.80 21.70
CA ILE A 240 -1.16 12.71 22.30
C ILE A 240 -2.53 12.03 22.37
N ASP A 241 -2.99 11.36 21.29
CA ASP A 241 -4.26 10.62 21.31
C ASP A 241 -4.28 9.52 22.39
N ALA A 242 -3.19 8.76 22.52
CA ALA A 242 -3.07 7.73 23.53
C ALA A 242 -3.11 8.28 24.96
N LEU A 243 -2.41 9.39 25.25
CA LEU A 243 -2.41 10.03 26.57
C LEU A 243 -3.80 10.57 26.92
N MET A 244 -4.46 11.25 25.98
CA MET A 244 -5.82 11.78 26.17
C MET A 244 -6.82 10.65 26.45
N LYS A 245 -6.87 9.64 25.58
CA LYS A 245 -7.84 8.53 25.69
C LYS A 245 -7.60 7.60 26.87
N CYS A 246 -6.35 7.47 27.34
CA CYS A 246 -6.05 6.68 28.54
C CYS A 246 -6.17 7.47 29.85
N GLY A 247 -6.63 8.73 29.80
CA GLY A 247 -7.05 9.50 30.98
C GLY A 247 -5.97 10.39 31.61
N ASP A 248 -4.88 10.71 30.89
CA ASP A 248 -3.92 11.73 31.36
C ASP A 248 -4.35 13.13 30.92
N VAL A 249 -5.26 13.72 31.70
CA VAL A 249 -5.87 15.04 31.43
C VAL A 249 -4.89 16.21 31.64
N LYS A 250 -3.62 15.96 32.02
CA LYS A 250 -2.62 17.03 32.15
C LYS A 250 -2.07 17.52 30.80
N TYR A 251 -2.38 16.81 29.70
CA TYR A 251 -1.93 17.13 28.34
C TYR A 251 -3.09 17.28 27.33
N ALA A 252 -4.34 17.29 27.81
CA ALA A 252 -5.55 17.60 27.02
C ALA A 252 -5.85 19.10 27.08
#